data_AF-A0A7S3XAV4-F1
#
_entry.id   AF-A0A7S3XAV4-F1
#
_cell.length_a   1.000
_cell.length_b   1.000
_cell.length_c   1.000
_cell.angle_alpha   90.00
_cell.angle_beta   90.00
_cell.angle_gamma   90.00
#
_symmetry.space_group_name_H-M   'P 1'
#
loop_
_entity.id
_entity.type
_entity.pdbx_description
1 polymer ?
#
loop_
_entity_poly.entity_id
_entity_poly.type
_entity_poly.pdbx_seq_one_letter_code
_entity_poly.pdbx_strand_id
1 'polypeptide(L)'
;NTNIRPSSRDPRGIAHSRDAMREDLLRALDTLYHQQDEDARRGADKWLSAFQKSVQAWQVVDSILHDPSSPAEAKYFCALTLRTKVGAASTTVVALIAGG
;
A
#
# COMPACT_ATOMS: atom_id res chain seq x y z
N ASN A 1 -14.82 -25.34 -34.58
CA ASN A 1 -14.50 -25.92 -33.26
C ASN A 1 -13.04 -25.64 -32.97
N THR A 2 -12.72 -24.47 -32.43
CA THR A 2 -11.35 -24.07 -32.08
C THR A 2 -11.35 -23.66 -30.62
N ASN A 3 -10.90 -24.60 -29.81
CA ASN A 3 -10.72 -24.53 -28.37
C ASN A 3 -9.67 -23.44 -28.06
N ILE A 4 -10.14 -22.23 -27.70
CA ILE A 4 -9.28 -21.17 -27.17
C ILE A 4 -8.98 -21.56 -25.71
N ARG A 5 -7.90 -22.31 -25.53
CA ARG A 5 -7.28 -22.52 -24.22
C ARG A 5 -6.79 -21.14 -23.75
N PRO A 6 -7.28 -20.57 -22.62
CA PRO A 6 -6.80 -19.28 -22.15
C PRO A 6 -5.32 -19.42 -21.79
N SER A 7 -4.47 -18.79 -22.60
CA SER A 7 -3.03 -18.76 -22.39
C SER A 7 -2.73 -17.91 -21.16
N SER A 8 -2.42 -18.60 -20.07
CA SER A 8 -1.33 -18.30 -19.13
C SER A 8 -0.96 -16.82 -18.95
N ARG A 9 -1.50 -16.22 -17.87
CA ARG A 9 -0.93 -15.09 -17.09
C ARG A 9 -0.70 -13.79 -17.87
N ASP A 10 -1.75 -12.98 -18.00
CA ASP A 10 -1.63 -11.57 -18.37
C ASP A 10 -0.89 -10.79 -17.25
N PRO A 11 0.32 -10.24 -17.50
CA PRO A 11 1.05 -9.46 -16.50
C PRO A 11 0.40 -8.09 -16.20
N ARG A 12 -0.61 -7.66 -16.95
CA ARG A 12 -1.28 -6.36 -16.77
C ARG A 12 -2.33 -6.36 -15.68
N GLY A 13 -2.92 -7.51 -15.36
CA GLY A 13 -3.95 -7.60 -14.32
C GLY A 13 -3.42 -7.23 -12.92
N ILE A 14 -2.19 -7.65 -12.61
CA ILE A 14 -1.50 -7.32 -11.36
C ILE A 14 -1.00 -5.88 -11.30
N ALA A 15 -0.61 -5.29 -12.44
CA ALA A 15 -0.22 -3.88 -12.49
C ALA A 15 -1.42 -2.94 -12.28
N HIS A 16 -2.56 -3.25 -12.90
CA HIS A 16 -3.77 -2.45 -12.80
C HIS A 16 -4.29 -2.35 -11.35
N SER A 17 -4.23 -3.43 -10.58
CA SER A 17 -4.60 -3.41 -9.16
C SER A 17 -3.65 -2.54 -8.32
N ARG A 18 -2.34 -2.59 -8.58
CA ARG A 18 -1.35 -1.77 -7.85
C ARG A 18 -1.55 -0.29 -8.15
N ASP A 19 -1.78 0.06 -9.42
CA ASP A 19 -1.93 1.45 -9.82
C ASP A 19 -3.23 2.04 -9.25
N ALA A 20 -4.32 1.27 -9.22
CA ALA A 20 -5.55 1.65 -8.52
C ALA A 20 -5.33 1.86 -7.01
N MET A 21 -4.61 0.96 -6.34
CA MET A 21 -4.28 1.13 -4.91
C MET A 21 -3.38 2.33 -4.62
N ARG A 22 -2.49 2.67 -5.56
CA ARG A 22 -1.68 3.88 -5.48
C ARG A 22 -2.55 5.12 -5.55
N GLU A 23 -3.48 5.18 -6.49
CA GLU A 23 -4.43 6.30 -6.61
C GLU A 23 -5.30 6.45 -5.37
N ASP A 24 -5.82 5.33 -4.84
CA ASP A 24 -6.60 5.34 -3.60
C ASP A 24 -5.77 5.80 -2.40
N LEU A 25 -4.48 5.42 -2.34
CA LEU A 25 -3.57 5.90 -1.30
C LEU A 25 -3.40 7.43 -1.36
N LEU A 26 -3.14 7.96 -2.55
CA LEU A 26 -2.99 9.39 -2.74
C LEU A 26 -4.28 10.14 -2.38
N ARG A 27 -5.45 9.62 -2.78
CA ARG A 27 -6.75 10.20 -2.44
C ARG A 27 -7.04 10.16 -0.94
N ALA A 28 -6.69 9.05 -0.28
CA ALA A 28 -6.88 8.92 1.17
C ALA A 28 -5.96 9.87 1.94
N LEU A 29 -4.71 10.05 1.51
CA LEU A 29 -3.79 11.02 2.10
C LEU A 29 -4.27 12.45 1.88
N ASP A 30 -4.72 12.79 0.68
CA ASP A 30 -5.30 14.10 0.38
C ASP A 30 -6.52 14.39 1.27
N THR A 31 -7.40 13.40 1.43
CA THR A 31 -8.55 13.49 2.34
C THR A 31 -8.11 13.67 3.79
N LEU A 32 -7.06 12.96 4.22
CA LEU A 32 -6.58 13.02 5.60
C LEU A 32 -5.98 14.40 5.95
N TYR A 33 -5.27 15.02 5.00
CA TYR A 33 -4.51 16.26 5.23
C TYR A 33 -5.26 17.53 4.83
N HIS A 34 -6.16 17.48 3.85
CA HIS A 34 -6.80 18.68 3.28
C HIS A 34 -8.29 18.84 3.58
N GLN A 35 -9.03 17.78 3.94
CA GLN A 35 -10.47 17.87 4.22
C GLN A 35 -10.73 18.29 5.68
N GLN A 36 -11.73 19.16 5.86
CA GLN A 36 -12.24 19.58 7.19
C GLN A 36 -13.34 18.65 7.71
N ASP A 37 -13.84 17.74 6.88
CA ASP A 37 -14.88 16.78 7.23
C ASP A 37 -14.28 15.63 8.07
N GLU A 38 -14.66 15.56 9.35
CA GLU A 38 -14.17 14.56 10.28
C GLU A 38 -14.59 13.13 9.93
N ASP A 39 -15.72 12.93 9.24
CA ASP A 39 -16.18 11.60 8.84
C ASP A 39 -15.43 11.10 7.60
N ALA A 40 -15.16 11.98 6.64
CA ALA A 40 -14.28 11.69 5.52
C ALA A 40 -12.86 11.36 6.02
N ARG A 41 -12.36 12.12 7.00
CA ARG A 41 -11.05 11.91 7.60
C ARG A 41 -10.95 10.58 8.36
N ARG A 42 -11.98 10.22 9.13
CA ARG A 42 -12.09 8.89 9.77
C ARG A 42 -12.15 7.76 8.75
N GLY A 43 -12.86 7.94 7.65
CA GLY A 43 -12.92 6.98 6.55
C GLY A 43 -11.55 6.75 5.92
N ALA A 44 -10.83 7.83 5.62
CA ALA A 44 -9.48 7.78 5.09
C ALA A 44 -8.50 7.10 6.06
N ASP A 45 -8.51 7.48 7.34
CA ASP A 45 -7.65 6.88 8.36
C ASP A 45 -7.89 5.37 8.52
N LYS A 46 -9.16 4.93 8.53
CA LYS A 46 -9.52 3.51 8.58
C LYS A 46 -8.99 2.75 7.36
N TRP A 47 -9.13 3.33 6.16
CA TRP A 47 -8.62 2.73 4.94
C TRP A 47 -7.08 2.64 4.96
N LEU A 48 -6.39 3.72 5.37
CA LEU A 48 -4.93 3.76 5.49
C LEU A 48 -4.41 2.72 6.48
N SER A 49 -5.08 2.53 7.62
CA SER A 49 -4.74 1.49 8.60
C SER A 49 -4.87 0.08 8.02
N ALA A 50 -5.94 -0.19 7.25
CA ALA A 50 -6.12 -1.45 6.57
C ALA A 50 -5.08 -1.66 5.46
N PHE A 51 -4.77 -0.61 4.70
CA PHE A 51 -3.75 -0.61 3.66
C PHE A 51 -2.38 -0.99 4.22
N GLN A 52 -1.92 -0.36 5.29
CA GLN A 52 -0.61 -0.66 5.90
C GLN A 52 -0.45 -2.14 6.29
N LYS A 53 -1.53 -2.79 6.72
CA LYS A 53 -1.55 -4.22 7.09
C LYS A 53 -1.54 -5.16 5.88
N SER A 54 -1.94 -4.68 4.70
CA SER A 54 -2.00 -5.50 3.48
C SER A 54 -0.61 -5.89 2.97
N VAL A 55 -0.49 -7.04 2.31
CA VAL A 55 0.76 -7.45 1.65
C VAL A 55 1.06 -6.55 0.44
N GLN A 56 0.02 -6.16 -0.29
CA GLN A 56 0.05 -5.27 -1.45
C GLN A 56 0.74 -3.92 -1.14
N ALA A 57 0.60 -3.43 0.09
CA ALA A 57 1.22 -2.18 0.49
C ALA A 57 2.73 -2.13 0.28
N TRP A 58 3.46 -3.24 0.38
CA TRP A 58 4.91 -3.26 0.10
C TRP A 58 5.22 -2.82 -1.34
N GLN A 59 4.46 -3.31 -2.32
CA GLN A 59 4.69 -3.00 -3.73
C GLN A 59 4.22 -1.59 -4.10
N VAL A 60 3.14 -1.12 -3.46
CA VAL A 60 2.57 0.22 -3.70
C VAL A 60 3.45 1.31 -3.08
N VAL A 61 3.93 1.13 -1.85
CA VAL A 61 4.82 2.13 -1.23
C VAL A 61 6.17 2.19 -1.94
N ASP A 62 6.68 1.05 -2.40
CA ASP A 62 7.92 0.97 -3.17
C ASP A 62 7.80 1.71 -4.52
N SER A 63 6.66 1.54 -5.23
CA SER A 63 6.43 2.24 -6.49
C SER A 63 6.31 3.75 -6.33
N ILE A 64 5.74 4.23 -5.22
CA ILE A 64 5.63 5.67 -4.91
C ILE A 64 6.98 6.28 -4.55
N LEU A 65 7.84 5.54 -3.85
CA LEU A 65 9.17 6.02 -3.49
C LEU A 65 10.11 6.10 -4.68
N HIS A 66 10.00 5.18 -5.63
CA HIS A 66 10.79 5.18 -6.86
C HIS A 66 10.29 6.19 -7.91
N ASP A 67 9.08 6.75 -7.73
CA ASP A 67 8.53 7.74 -8.64
C ASP A 67 8.88 9.17 -8.20
N PRO A 68 9.72 9.90 -8.96
CA PRO A 68 10.10 11.27 -8.62
C PRO A 68 8.92 12.24 -8.67
N SER A 69 7.88 11.97 -9.46
CA SER A 69 6.68 12.82 -9.58
C SER A 69 5.71 12.71 -8.40
N SER A 70 5.91 11.73 -7.53
CA SER A 70 5.03 11.52 -6.37
C SER A 70 5.16 12.65 -5.34
N PRO A 71 4.04 13.11 -4.72
CA PRO A 71 4.04 14.16 -3.70
C PRO A 71 4.97 13.85 -2.52
N ALA A 72 5.59 14.88 -1.94
CA ALA A 72 6.52 14.73 -0.83
C ALA A 72 5.86 14.08 0.40
N GLU A 73 4.61 14.44 0.70
CA GLU A 73 3.82 13.88 1.79
C GLU A 73 3.53 12.38 1.59
N ALA A 74 3.20 11.98 0.36
CA ALA A 74 3.01 10.58 0.00
C ALA A 74 4.31 9.78 0.16
N LYS A 75 5.45 10.32 -0.27
CA LYS A 75 6.78 9.70 -0.07
C LYS A 75 7.11 9.55 1.41
N TYR A 76 6.85 10.57 2.22
CA TYR A 76 7.07 10.52 3.66
C TYR A 76 6.22 9.42 4.33
N PHE A 77 4.93 9.37 4.02
CA PHE A 77 4.03 8.33 4.52
C PHE A 77 4.49 6.92 4.10
N CYS A 78 4.89 6.76 2.83
CA CYS A 78 5.37 5.49 2.30
C CYS A 78 6.66 5.02 2.98
N ALA A 79 7.63 5.92 3.19
CA ALA A 79 8.87 5.62 3.89
C ALA A 79 8.62 5.20 5.36
N LEU A 80 7.73 5.92 6.06
CA LEU A 80 7.35 5.58 7.43
C LEU A 80 6.62 4.23 7.51
N THR A 81 5.76 3.96 6.53
CA THR A 81 5.05 2.69 6.40
C THR A 81 6.05 1.54 6.19
N LEU A 82 7.00 1.68 5.27
CA LEU A 82 8.07 0.68 5.07
C LEU A 82 8.86 0.44 6.34
N ARG A 83 9.34 1.51 7.00
CA ARG A 83 10.09 1.41 8.26
C ARG A 83 9.31 0.63 9.32
N THR A 84 8.04 0.94 9.49
CA THR A 84 7.16 0.26 10.45
C THR A 84 6.97 -1.21 10.09
N LYS A 85 6.80 -1.54 8.81
CA LYS A 85 6.62 -2.92 8.36
C LYS A 85 7.89 -3.76 8.46
N VAL A 86 9.06 -3.20 8.15
CA VAL A 86 10.36 -3.86 8.36
C VAL A 86 10.57 -4.11 9.86
N GLY A 87 10.31 -3.11 10.70
CA GLY A 87 10.43 -3.23 12.15
C GLY A 87 9.49 -4.29 12.74
N ALA A 88 8.20 -4.28 12.35
CA ALA A 88 7.22 -5.25 12.81
C ALA A 88 7.56 -6.69 12.39
N ALA A 89 8.03 -6.88 11.15
CA ALA A 89 8.48 -8.19 10.68
C ALA A 89 9.69 -8.69 11.50
N SER A 90 10.62 -7.80 11.85
CA SER A 90 11.78 -8.16 12.67
C SER A 90 11.39 -8.52 14.11
N THR A 91 10.46 -7.80 14.73
CA THR A 91 10.03 -8.07 16.11
C THR A 91 9.30 -9.41 16.24
N THR A 92 8.48 -9.79 15.24
CA THR A 92 7.82 -11.10 15.21
C THR A 92 8.84 -12.23 15.14
N VAL A 93 9.92 -12.07 14.38
CA VAL A 93 10.98 -13.08 14.31
C VAL A 93 11.69 -13.19 15.65
N VAL A 94 12.08 -12.10 16.30
CA VAL A 94 12.72 -12.12 17.64
C VAL A 94 11.82 -12.75 18.71
N ALA A 95 10.52 -12.46 18.70
CA ALA A 95 9.56 -13.06 19.62
C ALA A 95 9.41 -14.59 19.41
N LEU A 96 9.56 -15.07 18.17
CA LEU A 96 9.54 -16.50 17.85
C LEU A 96 10.82 -17.24 18.27
N ILE A 97 11.99 -16.58 18.30
CA ILE A 97 13.25 -17.21 18.75
C ILE A 97 13.44 -17.17 20.27
N ALA A 98 12.85 -16.18 20.95
CA ALA A 98 12.98 -16.02 22.41
C ALA A 98 11.97 -16.85 23.23
N GLY A 99 11.08 -17.60 22.57
CA GLY A 99 10.02 -18.39 23.19
C GLY A 99 10.09 -19.91 22.94
N GLY A 100 11.30 -20.46 22.76
CA GLY A 100 11.55 -21.90 22.60
C GLY A 100 12.44 -22.47 23.68
#